data_AF-A0A811NL69-F1
#
_entry.id   AF-A0A811NL69-F1
#
_cell.length_a   1.000
_cell.length_b   1.000
_cell.length_c   1.000
_cell.angle_alpha   90.00
_cell.angle_beta   90.00
_cell.angle_gamma   90.00
#
_symmetry.space_group_name_H-M   'P 1'
#
loop_
_entity.id
_entity.type
_entity.pdbx_description
1 polymer ?
#
loop_
_entity_poly.entity_id
_entity_poly.type
_entity_poly.pdbx_seq_one_letter_code
_entity_poly.pdbx_strand_id
1 'polypeptide(L)' 'MILVSIMAELLEAYTAAVARGVERLLSAAAPRRVLPRRVRFLVLRSLPFATPPVAAPPPPPPHAVVAIAVLTR' A
#
# COMPACT_ATOMS: atom_id res chain seq x y z
N MET A 1 -11.72 41.48 1.01
CA MET A 1 -10.62 40.91 0.19
C MET A 1 -9.27 40.97 0.89
N ILE A 2 -8.90 42.07 1.57
CA ILE A 2 -7.63 42.16 2.35
C ILE A 2 -7.49 41.04 3.39
N LEU A 3 -8.55 40.74 4.15
CA LEU A 3 -8.55 39.65 5.13
C LEU A 3 -8.19 38.29 4.51
N VAL A 4 -8.67 38.02 3.29
CA VAL A 4 -8.40 36.77 2.57
C VAL A 4 -6.92 36.70 2.16
N SER A 5 -6.35 37.82 1.72
CA SER A 5 -4.92 37.92 1.43
C SER A 5 -4.06 37.63 2.66
N ILE A 6 -4.44 38.19 3.80
CA ILE A 6 -3.74 37.97 5.08
C ILE A 6 -3.86 36.50 5.51
N MET A 7 -5.05 35.90 5.39
CA MET A 7 -5.23 34.48 5.69
C MET A 7 -4.45 33.58 4.74
N ALA A 8 -4.36 33.90 3.46
CA ALA A 8 -3.58 33.14 2.49
C ALA A 8 -2.08 33.18 2.81
N GLU A 9 -1.54 34.35 3.12
CA GLU A 9 -0.13 34.52 3.51
C GLU A 9 0.20 33.76 4.81
N LEU A 10 -0.69 33.82 5.80
CA LEU A 10 -0.55 33.05 7.04
C LEU A 10 -0.66 31.54 6.82
N LEU A 11 -1.58 31.10 5.96
CA LEU A 11 -1.74 29.69 5.60
C LEU A 11 -0.52 29.16 4.84
N GLU A 12 0.07 29.96 3.95
CA GLU A 12 1.29 29.59 3.22
C GLU A 12 2.46 29.43 4.20
N ALA A 13 2.67 30.40 5.09
CA ALA A 13 3.72 30.32 6.11
C ALA A 13 3.50 29.13 7.06
N TYR A 14 2.26 28.90 7.49
CA TYR A 14 1.90 27.79 8.36
C TYR A 14 2.12 26.43 7.67
N THR A 15 1.63 26.26 6.44
CA THR A 15 1.77 25.00 5.70
C THR A 15 3.23 24.70 5.37
N ALA A 16 4.06 25.71 5.07
CA ALA A 16 5.50 25.53 4.90
C ALA A 16 6.18 25.07 6.19
N ALA A 17 5.81 25.62 7.34
CA ALA A 17 6.32 25.20 8.64
C ALA A 17 5.87 23.77 8.99
N VAL A 18 4.60 23.46 8.76
CA VAL A 18 4.03 22.12 8.95
C VAL A 18 4.71 21.10 8.04
N ALA A 19 4.90 21.41 6.75
CA ALA A 19 5.56 20.52 5.80
C ALA A 19 6.98 20.16 6.25
N ARG A 20 7.76 21.16 6.66
CA ARG A 20 9.12 20.94 7.20
C ARG A 20 9.09 20.17 8.52
N GLY A 21 8.12 20.43 9.38
CA GLY A 21 7.92 19.69 10.64
C GLY A 21 7.61 18.21 10.38
N VAL A 22 6.70 17.95 9.44
CA VAL A 22 6.36 16.60 8.98
C VAL A 22 7.55 15.94 8.30
N GLU A 23 8.29 16.64 7.45
CA GLU A 23 9.49 16.10 6.79
C GLU A 23 10.57 15.72 7.81
N ARG A 24 10.80 16.54 8.84
CA ARG A 24 11.71 16.22 9.94
C ARG A 24 11.22 15.03 10.77
N LEU A 25 9.93 14.98 11.07
CA LEU A 25 9.33 13.87 11.80
C LEU A 25 9.41 12.58 10.98
N LEU A 26 9.14 12.65 9.67
CA LEU A 26 9.27 11.54 8.74
C LEU A 26 10.72 11.15 8.59
N SER A 27 11.67 12.07 8.49
CA SER A 27 13.11 11.79 8.39
C SER A 27 13.67 11.18 9.68
N ALA A 28 13.21 11.64 10.84
CA ALA A 28 13.56 11.08 12.14
C ALA A 28 12.91 9.71 12.37
N ALA A 29 11.68 9.51 11.87
CA ALA A 29 10.98 8.23 11.91
C ALA A 29 11.38 7.30 10.74
N ALA A 30 12.02 7.79 9.69
CA ALA A 30 12.29 7.07 8.44
C ALA A 30 13.15 5.83 8.65
N PRO A 31 14.20 5.80 9.51
CA PRO A 31 14.93 4.56 9.75
C PRO A 31 14.04 3.46 10.35
N ARG A 32 12.94 3.83 11.03
CA ARG A 32 12.04 2.92 11.77
C ARG A 32 10.68 2.70 11.08
N ARG A 33 10.29 3.59 10.14
CA ARG A 33 8.99 3.65 9.44
C ARG A 33 9.12 3.89 7.92
N VAL A 34 10.27 3.66 7.28
CA VAL A 34 10.23 3.32 5.85
C VAL A 34 9.30 2.13 5.74
N LEU A 35 8.08 2.36 5.22
CA LEU A 35 6.98 1.42 5.17
C LEU A 35 7.56 0.03 4.85
N PRO A 36 7.61 -0.93 5.80
CA PRO A 36 8.18 -2.22 5.50
C PRO A 36 7.41 -2.73 4.28
N ARG A 37 8.09 -3.30 3.29
CA ARG A 37 7.47 -3.72 2.01
C ARG A 37 6.13 -4.44 2.20
N ARG A 38 5.96 -5.09 3.35
CA ARG A 38 4.72 -5.69 3.90
C ARG A 38 3.53 -4.74 4.03
N VAL A 39 3.69 -3.53 4.57
CA VAL A 39 2.60 -2.52 4.69
C VAL A 39 2.26 -1.95 3.32
N ARG A 40 3.26 -1.67 2.48
CA ARG A 40 3.02 -1.25 1.09
C ARG A 40 2.24 -2.31 0.32
N PHE A 41 2.59 -3.58 0.51
CA PHE A 41 1.87 -4.72 -0.05
C PHE A 41 0.45 -4.87 0.51
N LEU A 42 0.26 -4.66 1.82
CA LEU A 42 -1.06 -4.67 2.47
C LEU A 42 -1.98 -3.59 1.93
N VAL A 43 -1.48 -2.35 1.81
CA VAL A 43 -2.23 -1.22 1.24
C VAL A 43 -2.60 -1.51 -0.21
N LEU A 44 -1.64 -1.97 -1.03
CA LEU A 44 -1.89 -2.32 -2.43
C LEU A 44 -2.87 -3.49 -2.58
N ARG A 45 -2.81 -4.51 -1.72
CA ARG A 45 -3.76 -5.64 -1.70
C ARG A 45 -5.17 -5.21 -1.26
N SER A 46 -5.28 -4.21 -0.40
CA SER A 46 -6.57 -3.70 0.08
C SER A 46 -7.24 -2.73 -0.89
N LEU A 47 -6.57 -2.34 -1.98
CA LEU A 47 -7.20 -1.50 -3.00
C LEU A 47 -8.26 -2.32 -3.75
N PRO A 48 -9.48 -1.79 -3.91
CA PRO A 48 -10.58 -2.50 -4.59
C PRO A 48 -10.31 -2.73 -6.09
N PHE A 49 -9.22 -2.18 -6.63
CA PHE A 49 -8.75 -2.36 -8.01
C PHE A 49 -7.57 -3.33 -8.12
N ALA A 50 -7.04 -3.85 -7.02
CA ALA A 50 -6.05 -4.90 -7.09
C ALA A 50 -6.76 -6.17 -7.57
N THR A 51 -6.42 -6.63 -8.77
CA THR A 51 -6.81 -7.95 -9.23
C THR A 51 -6.48 -8.95 -8.13
N PRO A 52 -7.47 -9.73 -7.63
CA PRO A 52 -7.16 -10.78 -6.68
C PRO A 52 -6.06 -11.64 -7.31
N PRO A 53 -5.01 -12.02 -6.55
CA PRO A 53 -4.03 -12.95 -7.07
C PRO A 53 -4.83 -14.12 -7.61
N VAL A 54 -4.68 -14.40 -8.92
CA VAL A 54 -5.31 -15.54 -9.58
C VAL A 54 -5.12 -16.71 -8.64
N ALA A 55 -6.22 -17.12 -8.00
CA ALA A 55 -6.19 -18.24 -7.09
C ALA A 55 -5.58 -19.36 -7.92
N ALA A 56 -4.40 -19.83 -7.53
CA ALA A 56 -3.85 -21.03 -8.13
C ALA A 56 -4.99 -22.06 -8.13
N PRO A 57 -5.24 -22.73 -9.27
CA PRO A 57 -6.32 -23.70 -9.35
C PRO A 57 -6.21 -24.64 -8.15
N PRO A 58 -7.33 -24.94 -7.46
CA PRO A 58 -7.30 -25.78 -6.28
C PRO A 58 -6.50 -27.04 -6.61
N PRO A 59 -5.62 -27.50 -5.68
CA PRO A 59 -4.85 -28.71 -5.92
C PRO A 59 -5.83 -29.82 -6.33
N PRO A 60 -5.53 -30.56 -7.41
CA PRO A 60 -6.45 -31.57 -7.92
C PRO A 60 -6.82 -32.53 -6.78
N PRO A 61 -8.11 -32.89 -6.64
CA PRO A 61 -8.53 -33.83 -5.61
C PRO A 61 -7.72 -35.14 -5.74
N PRO A 62 -7.40 -35.83 -4.64
CA PRO A 62 -6.52 -37.01 -4.65
C PRO A 62 -6.90 -38.08 -5.68
N HIS A 63 -8.19 -38.21 -6.01
CA HIS A 63 -8.70 -39.15 -7.02
C HIS A 63 -8.32 -38.78 -8.47
N ALA A 64 -8.12 -37.48 -8.77
CA ALA A 64 -7.72 -37.03 -10.10
C ALA A 64 -6.26 -37.38 -10.42
N VAL A 65 -5.40 -37.45 -9.40
CA VAL A 65 -4.00 -37.89 -9.55
C VAL A 65 -3.93 -39.38 -9.90
N VAL A 66 -4.83 -40.20 -9.33
CA VAL A 66 -4.92 -41.63 -9.61
C VAL A 66 -5.43 -41.89 -11.03
N ALA A 67 -6.43 -41.12 -11.50
CA ALA A 67 -6.97 -41.27 -12.85
C ALA A 67 -5.92 -41.01 -13.95
N ILE A 68 -5.07 -40.00 -13.75
CA ILE A 68 -3.98 -39.70 -14.68
C ILE A 68 -2.94 -40.84 -14.69
N ALA A 69 -2.57 -41.36 -13.51
CA ALA A 69 -1.59 -42.45 -13.40
C ALA A 69 -2.09 -43.79 -14.00
N VAL A 70 -3.40 -44.06 -13.92
CA VAL A 70 -4.01 -45.27 -14.49
C VAL A 70 -4.21 -45.16 -16.01
N LEU A 71 -4.50 -43.98 -16.54
CA LEU A 71 -4.64 -43.77 -17.99
C LEU A 71 -3.29 -43.81 -18.73
N THR A 72 -2.17 -43.58 -18.02
CA THR A 72 -0.81 -43.65 -18.57
C THR A 72 -0.15 -45.03 -18.44
N ARG A 73 -0.91 -46.08 -18.12
CA ARG A 73 -0.42 -47.46 -17.99
C ARG A 73 -1.21 -48.41 -18.88
#